data_AF-A0A519XWN4-F1
#
_entry.id   AF-A0A519XWN4-F1
#
_cell.length_a   1.000
_cell.length_b   1.000
_cell.length_c   1.000
_cell.angle_alpha   90.00
_cell.angle_beta   90.00
_cell.angle_gamma   90.00
#
_symmetry.space_group_name_H-M   'P 1'
#
loop_
_entity.id
_entity.type
_entity.pdbx_description
1 polymer ?
#
loop_
_entity_poly.entity_id
_entity_poly.type
_entity_poly.pdbx_seq_one_letter_code
_entity_poly.pdbx_strand_id
1 'polypeptide(L)' 'MLNLLLVSLLLVGYTPARAQFPINESFTGTAAPAFSTGGNAALTRGANDTGYLRLTSATGNQAGYAILNI' A
#
# COMPACT_ATOMS: atom_id res chain seq x y z
N MET A 1 -18.79 21.28 -35.92
CA MET A 1 -19.02 19.93 -35.35
C MET A 1 -17.74 19.30 -34.80
N LEU A 2 -16.57 19.45 -35.46
CA LEU A 2 -15.27 18.94 -34.98
C LEU A 2 -14.88 19.42 -33.56
N ASN A 3 -15.15 20.70 -33.24
CA ASN A 3 -14.84 21.28 -31.92
C ASN A 3 -15.65 20.65 -30.77
N LEU A 4 -16.89 20.22 -31.04
CA LEU A 4 -17.74 19.63 -29.99
C LEU A 4 -17.23 18.24 -29.61
N LEU A 5 -16.75 17.48 -30.60
CA LEU A 5 -16.22 16.13 -30.41
C LEU A 5 -14.90 16.13 -29.61
N LEU A 6 -14.03 17.13 -29.84
CA LEU A 6 -12.81 17.32 -29.03
C LEU A 6 -13.13 17.66 -27.57
N VAL A 7 -14.12 18.52 -27.33
CA VAL A 7 -14.54 18.90 -25.97
C VAL A 7 -15.12 17.69 -25.24
N SER A 8 -15.97 16.91 -25.90
CA SER A 8 -16.51 15.67 -25.32
C SER A 8 -15.42 14.67 -24.94
N LEU A 9 -14.37 14.54 -25.76
CA LEU A 9 -13.25 13.63 -25.48
C LEU A 9 -12.42 14.08 -24.25
N LEU A 10 -12.26 15.38 -24.05
CA LEU A 10 -11.55 15.92 -22.88
C LEU A 10 -12.33 15.69 -21.56
N LEU A 11 -13.66 15.77 -21.58
CA LEU A 11 -14.47 15.59 -20.36
C LEU A 11 -14.53 14.13 -19.89
N VAL A 12 -14.41 13.16 -20.80
CA VAL A 12 -14.43 11.72 -20.44
C VAL A 12 -13.16 11.28 -19.70
N GLY A 13 -12.04 12.00 -19.89
CA GLY A 13 -10.77 11.72 -19.23
C GLY A 13 -10.65 12.24 -17.79
N TYR A 14 -11.63 12.98 -17.28
CA TYR A 14 -11.56 13.59 -15.95
C TYR A 14 -12.03 12.62 -14.85
N THR A 15 -11.36 11.48 -14.72
CA THR A 15 -11.49 10.67 -13.51
C THR A 15 -10.57 11.26 -12.44
N PRO A 16 -11.11 11.82 -11.34
CA PRO A 16 -10.25 12.30 -10.27
C PRO A 16 -9.47 11.11 -9.71
N ALA A 17 -8.13 11.16 -9.82
CA ALA A 17 -7.27 10.18 -9.19
C ALA A 17 -7.47 10.28 -7.67
N ARG A 18 -8.14 9.28 -7.07
CA ARG A 18 -8.24 9.17 -5.62
C ARG A 18 -6.94 8.56 -5.14
N ALA A 19 -5.97 9.41 -4.79
CA ALA A 19 -4.83 8.94 -4.02
C ALA A 19 -5.36 8.37 -2.71
N GLN A 20 -5.15 7.08 -2.48
CA GLN A 20 -5.46 6.49 -1.19
C GLN A 20 -4.48 7.08 -0.18
N PHE A 21 -5.03 7.69 0.86
CA PHE A 21 -4.30 8.38 1.93
C PHE A 21 -3.15 7.53 2.48
N PRO A 22 -2.15 8.16 3.13
CA PRO A 22 -1.14 7.40 3.86
C PRO A 22 -1.83 6.41 4.81
N ILE A 23 -1.49 5.14 4.68
CA ILE A 23 -2.01 4.09 5.56
C ILE A 23 -1.37 4.32 6.93
N ASN A 24 -2.19 4.69 7.92
CA ASN A 24 -1.75 4.84 9.30
C ASN A 24 -1.99 3.53 10.06
N GLU A 25 -1.21 2.50 9.72
CA GLU A 25 -1.15 1.23 10.45
C GLU A 25 0.11 1.22 11.32
N SER A 26 -0.07 0.88 12.59
CA SER A 26 0.98 0.93 13.60
C SER A 26 1.91 -0.30 13.54
N PHE A 27 1.45 -1.44 13.01
CA PHE A 27 2.20 -2.71 12.93
C PHE A 27 2.83 -3.14 14.26
N THR A 28 2.20 -2.75 15.38
CA THR A 28 2.71 -2.94 16.76
C THR A 28 2.45 -4.33 17.32
N GLY A 29 1.44 -5.03 16.79
CA GLY A 29 1.05 -6.37 17.19
C GLY A 29 1.71 -7.48 16.38
N THR A 30 1.36 -8.72 16.73
CA THR A 30 1.76 -9.91 15.95
C THR A 30 0.86 -10.14 14.72
N ALA A 31 -0.08 -9.24 14.45
CA ALA A 31 -1.04 -9.33 13.36
C ALA A 31 -1.31 -7.94 12.77
N ALA A 32 -1.59 -7.91 11.47
CA ALA A 32 -2.04 -6.73 10.72
C ALA A 32 -3.21 -7.17 9.83
N PRO A 33 -4.46 -7.17 10.35
CA PRO A 33 -5.59 -7.85 9.71
C PRO A 33 -5.94 -7.34 8.30
N ALA A 34 -5.66 -6.06 8.02
CA ALA A 34 -5.88 -5.47 6.70
C ALA A 34 -4.77 -5.80 5.70
N PHE A 35 -3.70 -6.47 6.12
CA PHE A 35 -2.54 -6.76 5.30
C PHE A 35 -2.30 -8.25 5.11
N SER A 36 -2.12 -8.64 3.85
CA SER A 36 -1.55 -9.94 3.50
C SER A 36 -0.04 -9.79 3.33
N THR A 37 0.76 -10.48 4.14
CA THR A 37 2.22 -10.53 4.00
C THR A 37 2.68 -11.85 3.37
N GLY A 38 3.84 -11.85 2.73
CA GLY A 38 4.46 -13.07 2.23
C GLY A 38 5.92 -12.90 1.81
N GLY A 39 6.52 -14.00 1.34
CA GLY A 39 7.97 -14.09 1.15
C GLY A 39 8.70 -13.99 2.49
N ASN A 40 9.69 -13.11 2.59
CA ASN A 40 10.43 -12.83 3.83
C ASN A 40 9.81 -11.72 4.70
N ALA A 41 8.62 -11.21 4.35
CA ALA A 41 8.00 -10.15 5.11
C ALA A 41 7.53 -10.63 6.49
N ALA A 42 7.78 -9.81 7.52
CA ALA A 42 7.41 -10.11 8.90
C ALA A 42 6.96 -8.83 9.63
N LEU A 43 6.06 -9.02 10.61
CA LEU A 43 5.74 -7.98 11.59
C LEU A 43 6.75 -8.06 12.72
N THR A 44 7.33 -6.93 13.09
CA THR A 44 8.22 -6.86 14.25
C THR A 44 7.43 -6.41 15.47
N ARG A 45 7.78 -7.01 16.62
CA ARG A 45 7.35 -6.52 17.93
C ARG A 45 8.57 -5.98 18.65
N GLY A 46 8.61 -4.66 18.78
CA GLY A 46 9.55 -3.91 19.61
C GLY A 46 9.08 -3.80 21.06
N ALA A 47 9.93 -3.20 21.90
CA ALA A 47 9.57 -2.89 23.28
C ALA A 47 8.47 -1.80 23.34
N ASN A 48 7.63 -1.82 24.36
CA ASN A 48 6.54 -0.86 24.57
C ASN A 48 5.51 -0.81 23.43
N ASP A 49 5.16 -1.97 22.87
CA ASP A 49 4.22 -2.08 21.73
C ASP A 49 4.60 -1.16 20.57
N THR A 50 5.90 -1.00 20.32
CA THR A 50 6.40 -0.42 19.07
C THR A 50 6.56 -1.56 18.07
N GLY A 51 6.29 -1.33 16.79
CA GLY A 51 6.46 -2.38 15.78
C GLY A 51 6.47 -1.78 14.38
N TYR A 52 6.90 -2.58 13.42
CA TYR A 52 6.97 -2.18 12.02
C TYR A 52 6.81 -3.38 11.10
N LEU A 53 6.20 -3.15 9.95
CA LEU A 53 6.25 -4.08 8.84
C LEU A 53 7.68 -4.08 8.27
N ARG A 54 8.32 -5.24 8.29
CA ARG A 54 9.65 -5.44 7.71
C ARG A 54 9.53 -6.35 6.49
N LEU A 55 9.84 -5.84 5.30
CA LEU A 55 9.75 -6.63 4.06
C LEU A 55 10.88 -7.67 3.93
N THR A 56 12.06 -7.40 4.50
CA THR A 56 13.22 -8.31 4.43
C THR A 56 14.07 -8.22 5.69
N SER A 57 14.82 -9.28 6.00
CA SER A 57 15.66 -9.33 7.20
C SER A 57 17.04 -8.66 7.10
N ALA A 58 17.26 -7.82 6.07
CA ALA A 58 18.53 -7.12 5.78
C ALA A 58 19.77 -8.04 5.72
N THR A 59 19.56 -9.31 5.35
CA THR A 59 20.62 -10.31 5.20
C THR A 59 20.52 -10.97 3.83
N GLY A 60 21.59 -10.90 3.03
CA GLY A 60 21.59 -11.45 1.67
C GLY A 60 20.51 -10.85 0.76
N ASN A 61 20.14 -11.61 -0.28
CA ASN A 61 19.11 -11.21 -1.24
C ASN A 61 17.78 -11.87 -0.88
N GLN A 62 16.89 -11.12 -0.25
CA GLN A 62 15.56 -11.56 0.16
C GLN A 62 14.48 -10.74 -0.54
N ALA A 63 13.31 -11.36 -0.74
CA ALA A 63 12.13 -10.69 -1.26
C ALA A 63 10.95 -10.93 -0.33
N GLY A 64 10.24 -9.86 0.01
CA GLY A 64 9.00 -9.94 0.77
C GLY A 64 8.04 -8.84 0.31
N TYR A 65 6.76 -9.06 0.57
CA TYR A 65 5.70 -8.17 0.15
C TYR A 65 4.65 -8.01 1.25
N ALA A 66 3.90 -6.92 1.16
CA ALA A 66 2.67 -6.71 1.88
C ALA A 66 1.63 -6.10 0.95
N ILE A 67 0.41 -6.63 0.99
CA ILE A 67 -0.72 -6.17 0.19
C ILE A 67 -1.77 -5.65 1.17
N LEU A 68 -2.20 -4.41 0.99
CA LEU A 68 -3.37 -3.88 1.68
C LEU A 68 -4.62 -4.48 1.01
N ASN A 69 -5.43 -5.21 1.78
CA ASN A 69 -6.70 -5.76 1.33
C ASN A 69 -7.81 -4.74 1.63
N ILE A 70 -8.27 -4.03 0.60
CA ILE A 70 -9.32 -2.99 0.65
C ILE A 70 -10.46 -3.33 -0.29
#